data_AF-A0A8T4TP99-F1
#
_entry.id   AF-A0A8T4TP99-F1
#
_cell.length_a   1.000
_cell.length_b   1.000
_cell.length_c   1.000
_cell.angle_alpha   90.00
_cell.angle_beta   90.00
_cell.angle_gamma   90.00
#
_symmetry.space_group_name_H-M   'P 1'
#
loop_
_entity.id
_entity.type
_entity.pdbx_description
1 polymer ?
#
loop_
_entity_poly.entity_id
_entity_poly.type
_entity_poly.pdbx_seq_one_letter_code
_entity_poly.pdbx_strand_id
1 'polypeptide(L)' 'MKHLKIYLCPKCKSPFIERDPFTGIYFCQKCGYQGTLVIMKDGE' A
#
# COMPACT_ATOMS: atom_id res chain seq x y z
N MET A 1 11.10 -12.25 -15.53
CA MET A 1 11.14 -10.86 -15.02
C MET A 1 10.26 -10.82 -13.78
N LYS A 2 10.73 -10.31 -12.63
CA LYS A 2 9.92 -10.27 -11.40
C LYS A 2 8.91 -9.13 -11.53
N HIS A 3 7.63 -9.45 -11.68
CA HIS A 3 6.54 -8.46 -11.62
C HIS A 3 6.61 -7.71 -10.28
N LEU A 4 6.81 -6.39 -10.33
CA LEU A 4 6.78 -5.56 -9.13
C LEU A 4 5.32 -5.38 -8.71
N LYS A 5 4.94 -5.88 -7.53
CA LYS A 5 3.63 -5.61 -6.95
C LYS A 5 3.64 -4.21 -6.33
N ILE A 6 2.77 -3.33 -6.81
CA ILE A 6 2.60 -1.98 -6.29
C ILE A 6 1.36 -1.96 -5.40
N TYR A 7 1.51 -1.46 -4.16
CA TYR A 7 0.41 -1.25 -3.23
C TYR A 7 -0.05 0.21 -3.29
N LEU A 8 -1.35 0.44 -3.46
CA LEU A 8 -1.94 1.78 -3.47
C LEU A 8 -2.92 1.96 -2.30
N CYS A 9 -2.93 3.17 -1.74
CA CYS A 9 -3.91 3.59 -0.75
C CYS A 9 -5.33 3.50 -1.30
N PRO A 10 -6.29 2.87 -0.59
CA PRO A 10 -7.67 2.81 -1.06
C PRO A 10 -8.35 4.18 -1.11
N LYS A 11 -7.98 5.11 -0.21
CA LYS A 11 -8.57 6.45 -0.09
C LYS A 11 -8.08 7.43 -1.16
N CYS A 12 -6.77 7.60 -1.29
CA CYS A 12 -6.19 8.65 -2.15
C CYS A 12 -5.40 8.09 -3.35
N LYS A 13 -5.40 6.77 -3.54
CA LYS A 13 -4.68 6.05 -4.61
C LYS A 13 -3.17 6.27 -4.65
N SER A 14 -2.59 6.80 -3.57
CA SER A 14 -1.15 7.03 -3.48
C SER A 14 -0.37 5.72 -3.36
N PRO A 15 0.78 5.58 -4.05
CA PRO A 15 1.68 4.43 -3.92
C PRO A 15 2.59 4.50 -2.69
N PHE A 16 2.58 5.62 -1.95
CA PHE A 16 3.39 5.79 -0.74
C PHE A 16 2.70 5.09 0.44
N ILE A 17 2.86 3.77 0.46
CA ILE A 17 2.33 2.86 1.48
C ILE A 17 3.50 2.18 2.18
N GLU A 18 3.52 2.23 3.51
CA GLU A 18 4.38 1.41 4.35
C GLU A 18 3.57 0.32 5.04
N ARG A 19 4.19 -0.82 5.32
CA ARG A 19 3.57 -1.91 6.08
C ARG A 19 4.32 -2.06 7.39
N ASP A 20 3.60 -1.96 8.50
CA ASP A 20 4.17 -2.27 9.80
C ASP A 20 4.44 -3.78 9.91
N PRO A 21 5.68 -4.20 10.21
CA PRO A 21 6.06 -5.61 10.16
C PRO A 21 5.50 -6.42 11.34
N PHE A 22 5.07 -5.78 12.42
CA PHE A 22 4.58 -6.46 13.62
C PHE A 22 3.07 -6.69 13.56
N THR A 23 2.31 -5.70 13.11
CA THR A 23 0.85 -5.69 13.05
C THR A 23 0.33 -6.06 11.67
N GLY A 24 1.15 -5.93 10.63
CA GLY A 24 0.75 -6.11 9.24
C GLY A 24 -0.12 -4.97 8.70
N ILE A 25 -0.33 -3.90 9.46
CA ILE A 25 -1.14 -2.74 9.08
C ILE A 25 -0.41 -1.90 8.04
N TYR A 26 -1.14 -1.42 7.05
CA TYR A 26 -0.66 -0.51 6.03
C TYR A 26 -0.92 0.95 6.41
N PHE A 27 0.07 1.79 6.17
CA PHE A 27 0.09 3.22 6.48
C PHE A 27 0.32 4.00 5.20
N CYS A 28 -0.60 4.91 4.87
CA CYS A 28 -0.42 5.81 3.75
C CYS A 28 0.23 7.12 4.20
N GLN A 29 1.46 7.35 3.74
CA GLN A 29 2.25 8.54 4.06
C GLN A 29 1.65 9.85 3.49
N LYS A 30 0.70 9.75 2.55
CA LYS A 30 0.06 10.94 1.94
C LYS A 30 -1.18 11.45 2.68
N CYS A 31 -2.04 10.55 3.15
CA CYS A 31 -3.35 10.92 3.70
C CYS A 31 -3.61 10.40 5.13
N GLY A 32 -2.63 9.70 5.73
CA GLY A 32 -2.77 9.14 7.07
C GLY A 32 -3.72 7.94 7.16
N TYR A 33 -4.12 7.33 6.03
CA TYR A 33 -4.87 6.08 6.07
C TYR A 33 -4.07 5.00 6.80
N GLN A 34 -4.72 4.33 7.76
CA GLN A 34 -4.18 3.20 8.49
C GLN A 34 -5.21 2.05 8.41
N GLY A 35 -4.79 0.87 7.95
CA GLY A 35 -5.67 -0.28 7.87
C GLY A 35 -5.05 -1.48 7.17
N THR A 36 -5.79 -2.58 7.06
CA THR A 36 -5.31 -3.81 6.41
C THR A 36 -5.61 -3.87 4.92
N LEU A 37 -6.47 -2.99 4.42
CA LEU A 37 -6.87 -2.95 3.01
C LEU A 37 -5.93 -2.06 2.19
N VAL A 38 -5.43 -2.59 1.08
CA VAL A 38 -4.65 -1.88 0.05
C VAL A 38 -5.03 -2.41 -1.32
N ILE A 39 -4.88 -1.59 -2.35
CA ILE A 39 -5.10 -2.00 -3.74
C ILE A 39 -3.78 -2.54 -4.27
N MET A 40 -3.75 -3.80 -4.70
CA MET A 40 -2.60 -4.39 -5.36
C MET A 40 -2.72 -4.20 -6.87
N LYS A 41 -1.66 -3.73 -7.51
CA LYS A 41 -1.50 -3.76 -8.97
C LYS A 41 -0.22 -4.48 -9.34
N ASP A 42 -0.28 -5.36 -10.32
CA ASP A 42 0.89 -5.91 -10.97
C ASP A 42 1.49 -4.83 -11.88
N GLY A 43 2.76 -4.47 -11.66
CA GLY A 43 3.52 -3.67 -12.61
C GLY A 43 3.86 -4.54 -13.82
N GLU A 44 3.24 -4.23 -14.95
CA GLU A 44 3.62 -4.75 -16.28
C GLU A 44 5.01 -4.24 -16.71
#